data_AF-A0A935FHB2-F1
#
_entry.id   AF-A0A935FHB2-F1
#
_cell.length_a   1.000
_cell.length_b   1.000
_cell.length_c   1.000
_cell.angle_alpha   90.00
_cell.angle_beta   90.00
_cell.angle_gamma   90.00
#
_symmetry.space_group_name_H-M   'P 1'
#
loop_
_entity.id
_entity.type
_entity.pdbx_description
1 polymer ?
#
loop_
_entity_poly.entity_id
_entity_poly.type
_entity_poly.pdbx_seq_one_letter_code
_entity_poly.pdbx_strand_id
1 'polypeptide(L)'
;MDRPRVYPRPMGFFREGGPLPRHATLTMAPLPAFAHAPQEDYLARLRGAVAAREAEISRQRQAAGRSVLGRRQVLRQSAFDAPRGSEPRRQRSPRVAGGSKWARIEALERLRTFIAGYREAWLQWRAGDRGVVFPCGTYGLRVYAGVCCAQAP
;
A
#
# COMPACT_ATOMS: atom_id res chain seq x y z
N MET A 1 14.57 30.56 20.19
CA MET A 1 13.37 29.73 20.03
C MET A 1 12.72 29.38 21.38
N ASP A 2 13.18 29.97 22.49
CA ASP A 2 12.67 29.66 23.83
C ASP A 2 11.50 30.55 24.30
N ARG A 3 10.96 31.41 23.43
CA ARG A 3 9.85 32.30 23.82
C ARG A 3 8.53 31.52 23.73
N PRO A 4 7.83 31.31 24.86
CA PRO A 4 6.52 30.67 24.83
C PRO A 4 5.59 31.48 23.95
N ARG A 5 4.85 30.78 23.08
CA ARG A 5 3.81 31.37 22.23
C ARG A 5 2.47 30.83 22.66
N VAL A 6 1.52 31.74 22.84
CA VAL A 6 0.15 31.43 23.22
C VAL A 6 -0.67 31.29 21.94
N TYR A 7 -1.31 30.15 21.77
CA TYR A 7 -2.18 29.86 20.65
C TYR A 7 -3.62 29.68 21.13
N PRO A 8 -4.60 30.39 20.55
CA PRO A 8 -6.00 30.15 20.87
C PRO A 8 -6.48 28.83 20.27
N ARG A 9 -7.44 28.20 20.93
CA ARG A 9 -8.12 27.01 20.41
C ARG A 9 -8.83 27.35 19.09
N PRO A 10 -8.56 26.62 17.98
CA PRO A 10 -9.24 26.84 16.71
C PRO A 10 -10.75 26.69 16.82
N MET A 11 -11.49 27.63 16.23
CA MET A 11 -12.95 27.54 16.13
C MET A 11 -13.36 26.45 15.13
N GLY A 12 -14.39 25.68 15.45
CA GLY A 12 -15.02 24.71 14.54
C GLY A 12 -14.44 23.28 14.55
N PHE A 13 -13.22 23.08 15.06
CA PHE A 13 -12.62 21.73 15.15
C PHE A 13 -12.83 21.05 16.50
N PHE A 14 -13.01 21.83 17.56
CA PHE A 14 -13.07 21.34 18.94
C PHE A 14 -14.34 21.79 19.65
N ARG A 15 -14.91 20.92 20.49
CA ARG A 15 -16.11 21.21 21.29
C ARG A 15 -15.80 22.29 22.32
N GLU A 16 -16.75 23.20 22.55
CA GLU A 16 -16.52 24.35 23.43
C GLU A 16 -16.24 23.95 24.89
N GLY A 17 -17.02 23.02 25.43
CA GLY A 17 -16.82 22.39 26.75
C GLY A 17 -16.00 21.09 26.72
N GLY A 18 -15.23 20.87 25.65
CA GLY A 18 -14.32 19.71 25.56
C GLY A 18 -13.08 19.85 26.45
N PRO A 19 -12.29 18.78 26.60
CA PRO A 19 -11.09 18.77 27.47
C PRO A 19 -9.96 19.68 26.96
N LEU A 20 -10.03 20.17 25.72
CA LEU A 20 -8.99 21.03 25.15
C LEU A 20 -9.15 22.48 25.65
N PRO A 21 -8.11 23.08 26.26
CA PRO A 21 -8.19 24.41 26.84
C PRO A 21 -8.40 25.51 25.78
N ARG A 22 -8.90 26.68 26.22
CA ARG A 22 -9.12 27.83 25.33
C ARG A 22 -7.83 28.39 24.73
N HIS A 23 -6.70 28.21 25.44
CA HIS A 23 -5.38 28.62 24.99
C HIS A 23 -4.38 27.53 25.36
N ALA A 24 -3.37 27.35 24.52
CA ALA A 24 -2.23 26.49 24.79
C ALA A 24 -0.95 27.31 24.63
N THR A 25 -0.04 27.17 25.59
CA THR A 25 1.29 27.74 25.52
C THR A 25 2.23 26.69 24.96
N LEU A 26 2.84 26.97 23.81
CA LEU A 26 3.81 26.09 23.17
C LEU A 26 5.18 26.75 23.19
N THR A 27 6.20 25.97 23.59
CA THR A 27 7.60 26.36 23.54
C THR A 27 8.29 25.50 22.48
N MET A 28 9.01 26.15 21.56
CA MET A 28 9.72 25.46 20.50
C MET A 28 11.12 25.10 20.99
N ALA A 29 11.30 23.87 21.47
CA ALA A 29 12.60 23.36 21.87
C ALA A 29 13.32 22.70 20.67
N PRO A 30 14.66 22.75 20.62
CA PRO A 30 15.41 21.88 19.71
C PRO A 30 15.14 20.41 20.03
N LEU A 31 15.24 19.53 19.04
CA LEU A 31 15.11 18.09 19.28
C LEU A 31 16.22 17.62 20.25
N PRO A 32 15.97 16.61 21.10
CA PRO A 32 16.93 16.15 22.10
C PRO A 32 18.33 15.82 21.53
N ALA A 33 18.37 15.25 20.32
CA ALA A 33 19.61 14.95 19.61
C ALA A 33 20.47 16.18 19.26
N PHE A 34 19.91 17.38 19.35
CA PHE A 34 20.59 18.65 19.09
C PHE A 34 20.59 19.59 20.30
N ALA A 35 20.24 19.10 21.49
CA ALA A 35 20.21 19.91 22.72
C ALA A 35 21.59 20.48 23.12
N HIS A 36 22.67 19.83 22.67
CA HIS A 36 24.06 20.23 22.92
C HIS A 36 24.60 21.28 21.94
N ALA A 37 23.89 21.54 20.84
CA ALA A 37 24.34 22.48 19.82
C ALA A 37 23.85 23.90 20.13
N PRO A 38 24.64 24.95 19.82
CA PRO A 38 24.14 26.31 19.84
C PRO A 38 22.88 26.45 18.98
N GLN A 39 21.91 27.21 19.47
CA GLN A 39 20.60 27.31 18.84
C GLN A 39 20.69 27.84 17.40
N GLU A 40 21.61 28.77 17.14
CA GLU A 40 21.81 29.36 15.81
C GLU A 40 22.33 28.31 14.81
N ASP A 41 23.30 27.50 15.23
CA ASP A 41 23.85 26.41 14.41
C ASP A 41 22.80 25.36 14.09
N TYR A 42 21.98 24.98 15.08
CA TYR A 42 20.85 24.06 14.85
C TYR A 42 19.87 24.62 13.81
N LEU A 43 19.47 25.88 13.93
CA LEU A 43 18.54 26.51 13.00
C LEU A 43 19.14 26.67 11.60
N ALA A 44 20.43 27.02 11.51
CA ALA A 44 21.13 27.11 10.23
C ALA A 44 21.18 25.75 9.52
N ARG A 45 21.54 24.69 10.26
CA ARG A 45 21.55 23.31 9.74
C ARG A 45 20.16 22.86 9.30
N LEU A 46 19.13 23.11 10.10
CA LEU A 46 17.75 22.74 9.78
C LEU A 46 17.27 23.45 8.52
N ARG A 47 17.49 24.76 8.41
CA ARG A 47 17.13 25.55 7.21
C ARG A 47 17.87 25.06 5.98
N GLY A 48 19.18 24.78 6.11
CA GLY A 48 19.98 24.22 5.02
C GLY A 48 19.45 22.86 4.55
N ALA A 49 19.10 21.98 5.48
CA ALA A 49 18.53 20.66 5.16
C ALA A 49 17.15 20.77 4.47
N VAL A 50 16.28 21.66 4.96
CA VAL A 50 14.97 21.93 4.33
C VAL A 50 15.17 22.46 2.91
N ALA A 51 16.01 23.48 2.73
CA ALA A 51 16.27 24.08 1.42
C ALA A 51 16.87 23.07 0.43
N ALA A 52 17.82 22.24 0.87
CA ALA A 52 18.41 21.20 0.05
C ALA A 52 17.35 20.18 -0.40
N ARG A 53 16.47 19.76 0.51
CA ARG A 53 15.39 18.82 0.22
C ARG A 53 14.33 19.41 -0.71
N GLU A 54 13.95 20.66 -0.49
CA GLU A 54 13.02 21.38 -1.39
C GLU A 54 13.59 21.52 -2.80
N ALA A 55 14.88 21.84 -2.93
CA ALA A 55 15.56 21.92 -4.22
C ALA A 55 15.60 20.56 -4.93
N GLU A 56 15.89 19.47 -4.21
CA GLU A 56 15.86 18.11 -4.74
C GLU A 56 14.47 17.73 -5.27
N ILE A 57 13.42 17.93 -4.46
CA ILE A 57 12.03 17.65 -4.84
C ILE A 57 11.63 18.51 -6.05
N SER A 58 12.04 19.78 -6.09
CA SER A 58 11.77 20.66 -7.22
C SER A 58 12.39 20.14 -8.52
N ARG A 59 13.67 19.69 -8.48
CA ARG A 59 14.33 19.06 -9.64
C ARG A 59 13.63 17.78 -10.09
N GLN A 60 13.30 16.88 -9.16
CA GLN A 60 12.57 15.63 -9.48
C GLN A 60 11.21 15.92 -10.12
N ARG A 61 10.52 16.95 -9.63
CA ARG A 61 9.23 17.38 -10.16
C ARG A 61 9.36 17.94 -11.57
N GLN A 62 10.37 18.79 -11.81
CA GLN A 62 10.68 19.35 -13.14
C GLN A 62 11.06 18.26 -14.15
N ALA A 63 11.94 17.33 -13.76
CA ALA A 63 12.33 16.20 -14.61
C ALA A 63 11.15 15.29 -14.97
N ALA A 64 10.19 15.14 -14.06
CA ALA A 64 8.94 14.40 -14.29
C ALA A 64 7.85 15.23 -15.01
N GLY A 65 8.13 16.47 -15.44
CA GLY A 65 7.16 17.33 -16.14
C GLY A 65 5.95 17.77 -15.29
N ARG A 66 6.05 17.72 -13.95
CA ARG A 66 4.93 18.03 -13.03
C ARG A 66 4.91 19.51 -12.64
N SER A 67 3.76 20.17 -12.77
CA SER A 67 3.57 21.54 -12.28
C SER A 67 3.02 21.57 -10.86
N VAL A 68 3.23 22.68 -10.15
CA VAL A 68 2.57 22.97 -8.86
C VAL A 68 1.49 24.00 -9.14
N LEU A 69 0.32 23.82 -8.53
CA LEU A 69 -0.77 24.78 -8.65
C LEU A 69 -0.38 26.10 -7.95
N GLY A 70 -0.52 27.20 -8.67
CA GLY A 70 -0.28 28.53 -8.13
C GLY A 70 -1.42 28.99 -7.20
N ARG A 71 -1.16 30.00 -6.36
CA ARG A 71 -2.14 30.58 -5.41
C ARG A 71 -3.54 30.77 -6.02
N ARG A 72 -3.63 31.35 -7.22
CA ARG A 72 -4.91 31.60 -7.90
C ARG A 72 -5.70 30.31 -8.19
N GLN A 73 -5.01 29.22 -8.56
CA GLN A 73 -5.65 27.93 -8.83
C GLN A 73 -6.02 27.20 -7.55
N VAL A 74 -5.23 27.35 -6.48
CA VAL A 74 -5.57 26.82 -5.15
C VAL A 74 -6.83 27.49 -4.60
N LEU A 75 -6.91 28.83 -4.65
CA LEU A 75 -8.08 29.57 -4.15
C LEU A 75 -9.36 29.35 -4.97
N ARG A 76 -9.25 28.79 -6.19
CA ARG A 76 -10.40 28.42 -7.02
C ARG A 76 -10.97 27.04 -6.67
N GLN A 77 -10.24 26.22 -5.93
CA GLN A 77 -10.73 24.90 -5.51
C GLN A 77 -11.69 25.04 -4.34
N SER A 78 -12.75 24.24 -4.32
CA SER A 78 -13.59 24.13 -3.13
C SER A 78 -12.88 23.29 -2.09
N ALA A 79 -12.96 23.70 -0.82
CA ALA A 79 -12.46 22.89 0.29
C ALA A 79 -13.23 21.56 0.47
N PHE A 80 -14.38 21.44 -0.20
CA PHE A 80 -15.23 20.24 -0.19
C PHE A 80 -15.16 19.46 -1.50
N ASP A 81 -14.30 19.85 -2.44
CA ASP A 81 -14.12 19.08 -3.68
C ASP A 81 -13.52 17.70 -3.36
N ALA A 82 -14.10 16.69 -4.01
CA ALA A 82 -13.60 15.32 -3.98
C ALA A 82 -13.41 14.82 -5.42
N PRO A 83 -12.52 13.84 -5.64
CA PRO A 83 -12.45 13.16 -6.93
C PRO A 83 -13.83 12.65 -7.34
N ARG A 84 -14.27 12.95 -8.57
CA ARG A 84 -15.59 12.54 -9.07
C ARG A 84 -15.72 11.04 -9.32
N GLY A 85 -14.61 10.31 -9.34
CA GLY A 85 -14.57 8.86 -9.57
C GLY A 85 -14.55 8.05 -8.29
N SER A 86 -15.23 6.91 -8.30
CA SER A 86 -15.04 5.88 -7.27
C SER A 86 -13.79 5.04 -7.57
N GLU A 87 -13.02 4.70 -6.54
CA GLU A 87 -11.94 3.73 -6.68
C GLU A 87 -12.49 2.41 -7.27
N PRO A 88 -11.83 1.79 -8.27
CA PRO A 88 -12.30 0.54 -8.84
C PRO A 88 -12.35 -0.54 -7.76
N ARG A 89 -13.55 -1.03 -7.46
CA ARG A 89 -13.75 -2.11 -6.50
C ARG A 89 -13.26 -3.43 -7.11
N ARG A 90 -12.64 -4.30 -6.30
CA ARG A 90 -12.27 -5.69 -6.65
C ARG A 90 -11.15 -5.87 -7.70
N GLN A 91 -10.15 -4.97 -7.76
CA GLN A 91 -9.05 -5.11 -8.74
C GLN A 91 -8.20 -6.38 -8.59
N ARG A 92 -8.14 -6.98 -7.40
CA ARG A 92 -7.38 -8.22 -7.17
C ARG A 92 -8.33 -9.42 -7.11
N SER A 93 -8.32 -10.24 -8.17
CA SER A 93 -8.92 -11.58 -8.19
C SER A 93 -7.81 -12.63 -8.39
N PRO A 94 -6.95 -12.86 -7.37
CA PRO A 94 -5.85 -13.81 -7.52
C PRO A 94 -6.40 -15.25 -7.51
N ARG A 95 -5.89 -16.09 -8.42
CA ARG A 95 -6.24 -17.52 -8.47
C ARG A 95 -5.87 -18.28 -7.18
N VAL A 96 -4.83 -17.84 -6.51
CA VAL A 96 -4.49 -18.25 -5.14
C VAL A 96 -4.44 -17.00 -4.27
N ALA A 97 -5.33 -16.89 -3.30
CA ALA A 97 -5.30 -15.83 -2.30
C ALA A 97 -4.25 -16.14 -1.22
N GLY A 98 -3.47 -15.15 -0.81
CA GLY A 98 -2.47 -15.31 0.24
C GLY A 98 -1.74 -14.00 0.54
N GLY A 99 -1.40 -13.78 1.82
CA GLY A 99 -0.66 -12.59 2.27
C GLY A 99 0.86 -12.69 2.05
N SER A 100 1.40 -13.90 1.91
CA SER A 100 2.82 -14.15 1.63
C SER A 100 3.06 -14.38 0.14
N LYS A 101 4.02 -13.64 -0.44
CA LYS A 101 4.43 -13.81 -1.84
C LYS A 101 4.94 -15.21 -2.11
N TRP A 102 5.77 -15.76 -1.21
CA TRP A 102 6.40 -17.07 -1.37
C TRP A 102 5.38 -18.20 -1.36
N ALA A 103 4.48 -18.21 -0.37
CA ALA A 103 3.40 -19.19 -0.29
C ALA A 103 2.50 -19.15 -1.53
N ARG A 104 2.30 -17.96 -2.11
CA ARG A 104 1.51 -17.81 -3.33
C ARG A 104 2.22 -18.37 -4.57
N ILE A 105 3.54 -18.17 -4.68
CA ILE A 105 4.33 -18.73 -5.79
C ILE A 105 4.30 -20.25 -5.73
N GLU A 106 4.59 -20.82 -4.56
CA GLU A 106 4.58 -22.27 -4.35
C GLU A 106 3.21 -22.90 -4.68
N ALA A 107 2.13 -22.29 -4.22
CA ALA A 107 0.77 -22.77 -4.53
C ALA A 107 0.44 -22.68 -6.03
N LEU A 108 0.91 -21.64 -6.73
CA LEU A 108 0.75 -21.53 -8.18
C LEU A 108 1.57 -22.59 -8.93
N GLU A 109 2.76 -22.93 -8.45
CA GLU A 109 3.59 -23.99 -9.03
C GLU A 109 2.92 -25.36 -8.87
N ARG A 110 2.42 -25.68 -7.66
CA ARG A 110 1.64 -26.90 -7.41
C ARG A 110 0.41 -26.99 -8.33
N LEU A 111 -0.32 -25.88 -8.48
CA LEU A 111 -1.47 -25.82 -9.36
C LEU A 111 -1.09 -26.02 -10.84
N ARG A 112 0.02 -25.43 -11.28
CA ARG A 112 0.53 -25.61 -12.65
C ARG A 112 0.87 -27.08 -12.91
N THR A 113 1.58 -27.73 -12.00
CA THR A 113 1.95 -29.15 -12.11
C THR A 113 0.70 -30.04 -12.13
N PHE A 114 -0.28 -29.79 -11.26
CA PHE A 114 -1.54 -30.51 -11.25
C PHE A 114 -2.29 -30.38 -12.59
N ILE A 115 -2.44 -29.15 -13.12
CA ILE A 115 -3.15 -28.91 -14.39
C ILE A 115 -2.46 -29.60 -15.56
N ALA A 116 -1.12 -29.58 -15.60
CA ALA A 116 -0.35 -30.24 -16.66
C ALA A 116 -0.57 -31.75 -16.65
N GLY A 117 -0.37 -32.41 -15.50
CA GLY A 117 -0.57 -33.85 -15.37
C GLY A 117 -2.03 -34.27 -15.59
N TYR A 118 -2.98 -33.46 -15.14
CA TYR A 118 -4.41 -33.72 -15.38
C TYR A 118 -4.73 -33.70 -16.87
N ARG A 119 -4.22 -32.70 -17.61
CA ARG A 119 -4.48 -32.58 -19.05
C ARG A 119 -3.87 -33.72 -19.85
N GLU A 120 -2.66 -34.14 -19.50
CA GLU A 120 -2.00 -35.29 -20.12
C GLU A 120 -2.79 -36.58 -19.89
N ALA A 121 -3.14 -36.87 -18.63
CA ALA A 121 -3.95 -38.03 -18.28
C ALA A 121 -5.33 -38.01 -18.96
N TRP A 122 -5.95 -36.83 -19.04
CA TRP A 122 -7.22 -36.65 -19.73
C TRP A 122 -7.14 -36.96 -21.23
N LEU A 123 -6.06 -36.56 -21.89
CA LEU A 123 -5.87 -36.84 -23.33
C LEU A 123 -5.70 -38.35 -23.58
N GLN A 124 -4.91 -39.04 -22.75
CA GLN A 124 -4.71 -40.49 -22.84
C GLN A 124 -6.02 -41.25 -22.56
N TRP A 125 -6.73 -40.84 -21.49
CA TRP A 125 -8.03 -41.43 -21.15
C TRP A 125 -9.07 -41.25 -22.25
N ARG A 126 -9.10 -40.06 -22.87
CA ARG A 126 -9.99 -39.77 -24.00
C ARG A 126 -9.60 -40.54 -25.27
N ALA A 127 -8.32 -40.85 -25.45
CA ALA A 127 -7.83 -41.71 -26.53
C ALA A 127 -8.15 -43.21 -26.30
N GLY A 128 -8.72 -43.57 -25.14
CA GLY A 128 -9.21 -44.91 -24.85
C GLY A 128 -8.39 -45.66 -23.79
N ASP A 129 -7.26 -45.11 -23.33
CA ASP A 129 -6.47 -45.73 -22.27
C ASP A 129 -7.15 -45.57 -20.91
N ARG A 130 -7.78 -46.64 -20.43
CA ARG A 130 -8.46 -46.66 -19.13
C ARG A 130 -7.52 -46.95 -17.95
N GLY A 131 -6.27 -47.33 -18.21
CA GLY A 131 -5.25 -47.60 -17.19
C GLY A 131 -4.51 -46.36 -16.71
N VAL A 132 -4.68 -45.22 -17.38
CA VAL A 132 -4.00 -43.97 -17.01
C VAL A 132 -4.36 -43.51 -15.59
N VAL A 133 -3.32 -43.08 -14.86
CA VAL A 133 -3.45 -42.59 -13.49
C VAL A 133 -3.51 -41.06 -13.48
N PHE A 134 -4.62 -40.50 -13.02
CA PHE A 134 -4.78 -39.06 -12.85
C PHE A 134 -4.03 -38.55 -11.61
N PRO A 135 -3.59 -37.27 -11.59
CA PRO A 135 -2.90 -36.71 -10.44
C PRO A 135 -3.81 -36.64 -9.19
N CYS A 136 -3.18 -36.70 -8.01
CA CYS A 136 -3.87 -36.56 -6.73
C CYS A 136 -4.66 -35.24 -6.65
N GLY A 137 -5.89 -35.29 -6.15
CA GLY A 137 -6.81 -34.14 -6.18
C GLY A 137 -7.83 -34.18 -7.34
N THR A 138 -7.71 -35.14 -8.25
CA THR A 138 -8.74 -35.41 -9.27
C THR A 138 -9.95 -36.08 -8.62
N TYR A 139 -11.00 -35.30 -8.32
CA TYR A 139 -12.19 -35.83 -7.61
C TYR A 139 -13.32 -36.23 -8.55
N GLY A 140 -13.77 -35.33 -9.43
CA GLY A 140 -14.97 -35.55 -10.24
C GLY A 140 -14.87 -36.78 -11.14
N LEU A 141 -13.76 -36.94 -11.86
CA LEU A 141 -13.57 -38.13 -12.71
C LEU A 141 -13.42 -39.42 -11.90
N ARG A 142 -12.84 -39.35 -10.70
CA ARG A 142 -12.73 -40.53 -9.82
C ARG A 142 -14.11 -41.03 -9.41
N VAL A 143 -14.98 -40.10 -9.00
CA VAL A 143 -16.31 -40.42 -8.47
C VAL A 143 -17.29 -40.80 -9.58
N TYR A 144 -17.32 -40.04 -10.67
CA TYR A 144 -18.35 -40.21 -11.71
C TYR A 144 -17.92 -41.06 -12.90
N ALA A 145 -16.60 -41.19 -13.14
CA ALA A 145 -16.06 -41.93 -14.28
C ALA A 145 -15.10 -43.07 -13.87
N GLY A 146 -14.91 -43.30 -12.57
CA GLY A 146 -14.14 -44.42 -12.03
C GLY A 146 -12.64 -44.40 -12.35
N VAL A 147 -12.06 -43.24 -12.65
CA VAL A 147 -10.64 -43.17 -13.05
C VAL A 147 -9.68 -43.41 -11.88
N CYS A 148 -8.58 -44.09 -12.16
CA CYS A 148 -7.49 -44.26 -11.19
C CYS A 148 -6.83 -42.91 -10.88
N CYS A 149 -6.51 -42.68 -9.61
CA CYS A 149 -5.85 -41.45 -9.15
C CYS A 149 -4.64 -41.79 -8.30
N ALA A 150 -3.57 -41.01 -8.45
CA ALA A 150 -2.39 -41.09 -7.61
C ALA A 150 -2.73 -40.79 -6.14
N GLN A 151 -2.00 -41.41 -5.23
CA GLN A 151 -2.13 -41.14 -3.80
C GLN A 151 -1.67 -39.73 -3.45
N ALA A 152 -2.18 -39.20 -2.33
CA ALA A 152 -1.71 -37.92 -1.81
C ALA A 152 -0.23 -38.06 -1.38
N PRO A 153 0.60 -37.04 -1.67
CA PRO A 153 1.97 -36.98 -1.16
C PRO A 153 2.02 -36.79 0.36
#